data_AF-A0A315C4V2-F1
#
_entry.id   AF-A0A315C4V2-F1
#
_cell.length_a   1.000
_cell.length_b   1.000
_cell.length_c   1.000
_cell.angle_alpha   90.00
_cell.angle_beta   90.00
_cell.angle_gamma   90.00
#
_symmetry.space_group_name_H-M   'P 1'
#
loop_
_entity.id
_entity.type
_entity.pdbx_description
1 polymer ?
#
loop_
_entity_poly.entity_id
_entity_poly.type
_entity_poly.pdbx_seq_one_letter_code
_entity_poly.pdbx_strand_id
1 'polypeptide(L)'
;MEALVNALMAIGMLLILILVIYLIDRVNAIEKETRKVVTSINEKSARAATPFMGLSSKKLWDAMTGRAAEGLDAEAIIELRSQYQLVLSKHMEALYKEGFKDGQRGLSGEPKNTKQISTSKGLVESWIPSAQANALYQCGLNASQTPESEWAPIRASMDEAGQFLLTKTQQDASSPLSDWLMPSSALNAAPSFVTADLVLPVQVPVDEAAR
;
A
#
# COMPACT_ATOMS: atom_id res chain seq x y z
N MET A 1 -8.87 -52.38 -30.27
CA MET A 1 -9.35 -51.18 -29.55
C MET A 1 -8.86 -51.17 -28.11
N GLU A 2 -9.01 -52.27 -27.37
CA GLU A 2 -8.47 -52.45 -26.01
C GLU A 2 -7.00 -52.03 -25.82
N ALA A 3 -6.09 -52.45 -26.70
CA ALA A 3 -4.68 -52.08 -26.60
C ALA A 3 -4.42 -50.57 -26.76
N LEU A 4 -5.22 -49.89 -27.60
CA LEU A 4 -5.12 -48.46 -27.84
C LEU A 4 -5.71 -47.67 -26.65
N VAL A 5 -6.81 -48.16 -26.07
CA VAL A 5 -7.40 -47.59 -24.84
C VAL A 5 -6.46 -47.76 -23.66
N ASN A 6 -5.83 -48.93 -23.50
CA ASN A 6 -4.87 -49.18 -22.43
C ASN A 6 -3.61 -48.30 -22.58
N ALA A 7 -3.13 -48.10 -23.82
CA ALA A 7 -2.03 -47.19 -24.10
C ALA A 7 -2.38 -45.73 -23.77
N LEU A 8 -3.58 -45.26 -24.11
CA LEU A 8 -4.05 -43.92 -23.77
C LEU A 8 -4.21 -43.71 -22.26
N MET A 9 -4.73 -44.69 -21.53
CA MET A 9 -4.81 -44.64 -20.07
C MET A 9 -3.42 -44.61 -19.42
N ALA A 10 -2.47 -45.39 -19.92
CA ALA A 10 -1.09 -45.37 -19.44
C ALA A 10 -0.41 -44.02 -19.67
N ILE A 11 -0.61 -43.41 -20.84
CA ILE A 11 -0.09 -42.07 -21.16
C ILE A 11 -0.76 -41.00 -20.26
N GLY A 12 -2.08 -41.08 -20.06
CA GLY A 12 -2.81 -40.17 -19.19
C GLY A 12 -2.28 -40.21 -17.74
N MET A 13 -2.08 -41.41 -17.20
CA MET A 13 -1.48 -41.59 -15.87
C MET A 13 -0.07 -41.02 -15.79
N LEU A 14 0.75 -41.23 -16.82
CA LEU A 14 2.11 -40.72 -16.88
C LEU A 14 2.14 -39.17 -16.88
N LEU A 15 1.26 -38.54 -17.66
CA LEU A 15 1.16 -37.07 -17.72
C LEU A 15 0.72 -36.46 -16.39
N ILE A 16 -0.24 -37.09 -15.71
CA ILE A 16 -0.67 -36.65 -14.37
C ILE A 16 0.49 -36.73 -13.38
N LEU A 17 1.27 -37.81 -13.42
CA LEU A 17 2.41 -37.99 -12.53
C LEU A 17 3.50 -36.92 -12.76
N ILE A 18 3.80 -36.61 -14.03
CA ILE A 18 4.71 -35.52 -14.42
C ILE A 18 4.19 -34.16 -13.92
N LEU A 19 2.88 -33.90 -14.04
CA LEU A 19 2.27 -32.66 -13.58
C LEU A 19 2.38 -32.48 -12.07
N VAL A 20 2.17 -33.54 -11.29
CA VAL A 20 2.30 -33.50 -9.82
C VAL A 20 3.74 -33.21 -9.40
N ILE A 21 4.73 -33.87 -10.01
CA ILE A 21 6.15 -33.59 -9.74
C ILE A 21 6.49 -32.12 -10.05
N TYR A 22 6.02 -31.61 -11.19
CA TYR A 22 6.21 -30.21 -11.56
C TYR A 22 5.58 -29.23 -10.57
N LEU A 23 4.37 -29.53 -10.06
CA LEU A 23 3.71 -28.69 -9.05
C LEU A 23 4.50 -28.70 -7.73
N ILE A 24 5.02 -29.85 -7.31
CA ILE A 24 5.86 -29.95 -6.10
C ILE A 24 7.13 -29.13 -6.27
N ASP A 25 7.85 -29.28 -7.39
CA ASP A 25 9.07 -28.50 -7.66
C ASP A 25 8.78 -27.01 -7.77
N ARG A 26 7.68 -26.62 -8.41
CA ARG A 26 7.29 -25.21 -8.55
C ARG A 26 6.86 -24.60 -7.22
N VAL A 27 6.11 -25.33 -6.39
CA VAL A 27 5.74 -24.90 -5.04
C VAL A 27 7.00 -24.82 -4.16
N ASN A 28 7.88 -25.82 -4.21
CA ASN A 28 9.16 -25.81 -3.49
C ASN A 28 10.07 -24.65 -3.92
N ALA A 29 10.10 -24.32 -5.22
CA ALA A 29 10.81 -23.15 -5.72
C ALA A 29 10.23 -21.85 -5.14
N ILE A 30 8.90 -21.69 -5.14
CA ILE A 30 8.23 -20.50 -4.56
C ILE A 30 8.52 -20.38 -3.05
N GLU A 31 8.49 -21.49 -2.32
CA GLU A 31 8.82 -21.51 -0.89
C GLU A 31 10.30 -21.20 -0.63
N LYS A 32 11.20 -21.68 -1.49
CA LYS A 32 12.64 -21.45 -1.39
C LYS A 32 13.00 -20.01 -1.69
N GLU A 33 12.38 -19.39 -2.69
CA GLU A 33 12.59 -17.97 -3.00
C GLU A 33 12.05 -17.07 -1.87
N THR A 34 10.92 -17.42 -1.25
CA THR A 34 10.39 -16.69 -0.09
C THR A 34 11.31 -16.82 1.13
N ARG A 35 11.81 -18.02 1.44
CA ARG A 35 12.75 -18.25 2.55
C ARG A 35 14.10 -17.58 2.33
N LYS A 36 14.66 -17.63 1.11
CA LYS A 36 15.93 -16.96 0.78
C LYS A 36 15.85 -15.45 0.89
N VAL A 37 14.71 -14.86 0.51
CA VAL A 37 14.46 -13.44 0.74
C VAL A 37 14.49 -13.18 2.24
N VAL A 38 13.73 -13.90 3.06
CA VAL A 38 13.74 -13.72 4.53
C VAL A 38 15.11 -13.95 5.18
N THR A 39 15.90 -14.94 4.75
CA THR A 39 17.22 -15.23 5.33
C THR A 39 18.32 -14.29 4.87
N SER A 40 18.37 -13.91 3.59
CA SER A 40 19.34 -12.93 3.09
C SER A 40 19.09 -11.53 3.67
N ILE A 41 17.85 -11.23 4.03
CA ILE A 41 17.46 -10.04 4.78
C ILE A 41 18.00 -10.08 6.22
N ASN A 42 17.92 -11.23 6.88
CA ASN A 42 18.43 -11.44 8.23
C ASN A 42 19.97 -11.34 8.30
N GLU A 43 20.68 -11.90 7.32
CA GLU A 43 22.16 -11.86 7.27
C GLU A 43 22.72 -10.46 6.96
N LYS A 44 22.03 -9.67 6.13
CA LYS A 44 22.43 -8.26 5.89
C LYS A 44 22.14 -7.36 7.09
N SER A 45 21.12 -7.68 7.89
CA SER A 45 20.77 -6.96 9.12
C SER A 45 21.84 -7.13 10.22
N ALA A 46 22.52 -8.28 10.27
CA ALA A 46 23.51 -8.59 11.31
C ALA A 46 24.84 -7.83 11.18
N ARG A 47 25.12 -7.14 10.06
CA ARG A 47 26.43 -6.52 9.78
C ARG A 47 26.44 -4.99 9.81
N ALA A 48 25.29 -4.34 9.91
CA ALA A 48 25.16 -2.90 10.08
C ALA A 48 24.57 -2.61 11.47
N ALA A 49 24.83 -1.42 12.03
CA ALA A 49 24.20 -0.94 13.26
C ALA A 49 22.73 -1.39 13.34
N THR A 50 22.36 -2.08 14.43
CA THR A 50 21.05 -2.74 14.57
C THR A 50 19.93 -1.76 14.20
N PRO A 51 19.28 -1.92 13.03
CA PRO A 51 18.27 -0.98 12.56
C PRO A 51 17.11 -0.94 13.55
N PHE A 52 16.53 0.25 13.74
CA PHE A 52 15.46 0.49 14.73
C PHE A 52 15.81 0.03 16.16
N MET A 53 17.11 0.01 16.51
CA MET A 53 17.62 -0.46 17.81
C MET A 53 17.23 -1.91 18.13
N GLY A 54 17.02 -2.73 17.09
CA GLY A 54 16.55 -4.11 17.24
C GLY A 54 15.06 -4.24 17.57
N LEU A 55 14.31 -3.13 17.60
CA LEU A 55 12.86 -3.15 17.75
C LEU A 55 12.20 -3.53 16.42
N SER A 56 11.20 -4.39 16.51
CA SER A 56 10.45 -4.88 15.36
C SER A 56 9.00 -5.14 15.74
N SER A 57 8.12 -5.05 14.76
CA SER A 57 6.74 -5.53 14.83
C SER A 57 5.98 -4.83 15.97
N LYS A 58 5.29 -5.60 16.82
CA LYS A 58 4.54 -5.07 17.96
C LYS A 58 5.43 -4.31 18.95
N LYS A 59 6.69 -4.72 19.16
CA LYS A 59 7.61 -4.02 20.07
C LYS A 59 7.96 -2.62 19.55
N LEU A 60 8.15 -2.50 18.23
CA LEU A 60 8.34 -1.20 17.59
C LEU A 60 7.10 -0.33 17.78
N TRP A 61 5.90 -0.85 17.50
CA TRP A 61 4.65 -0.14 17.75
C TRP A 61 4.48 0.29 19.23
N ASP A 62 4.76 -0.60 20.17
CA ASP A 62 4.62 -0.33 21.61
C ASP A 62 5.64 0.73 22.07
N ALA A 63 6.85 0.77 21.50
CA ALA A 63 7.83 1.83 21.75
C ALA A 63 7.34 3.19 21.20
N MET A 64 6.79 3.20 19.98
CA MET A 64 6.25 4.40 19.35
C MET A 64 5.02 4.98 20.05
N THR A 65 4.21 4.12 20.65
CA THR A 65 3.03 4.53 21.45
C THR A 65 3.38 4.86 22.91
N GLY A 66 4.66 4.79 23.30
CA GLY A 66 5.14 5.12 24.64
C GLY A 66 4.96 4.03 25.69
N ARG A 67 4.55 2.81 25.31
CA ARG A 67 4.32 1.69 26.25
C ARG A 67 5.58 0.87 26.56
N ALA A 68 6.55 0.85 25.65
CA ALA A 68 7.76 0.03 25.78
C ALA A 68 9.06 0.85 25.76
N ALA A 69 8.97 2.15 26.04
CA ALA A 69 10.12 3.06 26.01
C ALA A 69 11.03 2.98 27.26
N GLU A 70 10.76 2.05 28.19
CA GLU A 70 11.58 1.87 29.39
C GLU A 70 13.02 1.46 29.00
N GLY A 71 13.96 2.39 29.14
CA GLY A 71 15.38 2.18 28.84
C GLY A 71 15.90 2.84 27.54
N LEU A 72 15.04 3.50 26.76
CA LEU A 72 15.47 4.30 25.60
C LEU A 72 15.63 5.77 26.01
N ASP A 73 16.74 6.39 25.58
CA ASP A 73 16.96 7.81 25.79
C ASP A 73 15.99 8.67 24.96
N ALA A 74 15.71 9.89 25.41
CA ALA A 74 14.79 10.80 24.74
C ALA A 74 15.23 11.12 23.31
N GLU A 75 16.54 11.29 23.08
CA GLU A 75 17.10 11.56 21.74
C GLU A 75 16.93 10.35 20.80
N ALA A 76 17.16 9.13 21.32
CA ALA A 76 16.92 7.88 20.61
C ALA A 76 15.46 7.72 20.17
N ILE A 77 14.50 8.12 21.01
CA ILE A 77 13.07 8.07 20.69
C ILE A 77 12.72 9.08 19.59
N ILE A 78 13.33 10.27 19.59
CA ILE A 78 13.10 11.28 18.56
C ILE A 78 13.62 10.80 17.20
N GLU A 79 14.82 10.23 17.14
CA GLU A 79 15.35 9.64 15.90
C GLU A 79 14.46 8.50 15.42
N LEU A 80 14.04 7.61 16.33
CA LEU A 80 13.16 6.49 16.02
C LEU A 80 11.81 6.96 15.46
N ARG A 81 11.25 8.07 15.98
CA ARG A 81 10.00 8.68 15.46
C ARG A 81 10.14 9.12 14.03
N SER A 82 11.21 9.84 13.70
CA SER A 82 11.44 10.31 12.33
C SER A 82 11.56 9.12 11.35
N GLN A 83 12.29 8.08 11.74
CA GLN A 83 12.43 6.88 10.91
C GLN A 83 11.12 6.09 10.79
N TYR A 84 10.36 5.99 11.88
CA TYR A 84 9.10 5.25 11.94
C TYR A 84 8.00 5.90 11.09
N GLN A 85 8.02 7.22 10.91
CA GLN A 85 7.05 7.93 10.06
C GLN A 85 7.00 7.32 8.65
N LEU A 86 8.17 7.14 8.03
CA LEU A 86 8.28 6.54 6.69
C LEU A 86 7.77 5.09 6.70
N VAL A 87 8.13 4.32 7.73
CA VAL A 87 7.72 2.91 7.87
C VAL A 87 6.20 2.79 7.95
N LEU A 88 5.56 3.64 8.75
CA LEU A 88 4.12 3.67 8.93
C LEU A 88 3.41 4.06 7.63
N SER A 89 3.87 5.12 6.96
CA SER A 89 3.31 5.54 5.65
C SER A 89 3.41 4.44 4.61
N LYS A 90 4.55 3.75 4.51
CA LYS A 90 4.73 2.62 3.60
C LYS A 90 3.84 1.42 3.95
N HIS A 91 3.61 1.17 5.23
CA HIS A 91 2.68 0.13 5.67
C HIS A 91 1.25 0.46 5.23
N MET A 92 0.78 1.68 5.51
CA MET A 92 -0.57 2.12 5.12
C MET A 92 -0.79 2.04 3.61
N GLU A 93 0.18 2.52 2.83
CA GLU A 93 0.20 2.43 1.36
C GLU A 93 0.10 0.99 0.87
N ALA A 94 0.86 0.08 1.47
CA ALA A 94 0.88 -1.32 1.08
C ALA A 94 -0.47 -2.01 1.33
N LEU A 95 -1.14 -1.70 2.45
CA LEU A 95 -2.48 -2.26 2.75
C LEU A 95 -3.54 -1.76 1.77
N TYR A 96 -3.54 -0.46 1.49
CA TYR A 96 -4.44 0.12 0.51
C TYR A 96 -4.25 -0.52 -0.87
N LYS A 97 -3.00 -0.62 -1.34
CA LYS A 97 -2.68 -1.20 -2.65
C LYS A 97 -3.03 -2.69 -2.73
N GLU A 98 -2.86 -3.43 -1.63
CA GLU A 98 -3.26 -4.83 -1.55
C GLU A 98 -4.77 -4.98 -1.74
N GLY A 99 -5.56 -4.21 -0.97
CA GLY A 99 -7.02 -4.20 -1.12
C GLY A 99 -7.48 -3.79 -2.51
N PHE A 100 -6.87 -2.75 -3.08
CA PHE A 100 -7.19 -2.27 -4.43
C PHE A 100 -6.88 -3.31 -5.51
N LYS A 101 -5.77 -4.03 -5.39
CA LYS A 101 -5.39 -5.10 -6.31
C LYS A 101 -6.30 -6.32 -6.18
N ASP A 102 -6.68 -6.68 -4.96
CA ASP A 102 -7.59 -7.80 -4.72
C ASP A 102 -8.99 -7.50 -5.24
N GLY A 103 -9.51 -6.30 -5.00
CA GLY A 103 -10.82 -5.90 -5.50
C GLY A 103 -10.88 -5.87 -7.04
N GLN A 104 -9.83 -5.45 -7.74
CA GLN A 104 -9.72 -5.58 -9.21
C GLN A 104 -9.79 -7.03 -9.70
N ARG A 105 -9.39 -7.99 -8.87
CA ARG A 105 -9.41 -9.43 -9.17
C ARG A 105 -10.70 -10.11 -8.70
N GLY A 106 -11.63 -9.36 -8.10
CA GLY A 106 -12.82 -9.92 -7.46
C GLY A 106 -12.49 -10.76 -6.21
N LEU A 107 -11.33 -10.55 -5.60
CA LEU A 107 -10.91 -11.22 -4.37
C LEU A 107 -11.18 -10.33 -3.16
N SER A 108 -11.36 -10.97 -2.01
CA SER A 108 -11.44 -10.31 -0.71
C SER A 108 -10.81 -11.23 0.32
N GLY A 109 -10.05 -10.67 1.25
CA GLY A 109 -9.39 -11.41 2.33
C GLY A 109 -9.13 -10.53 3.55
N GLU A 110 -8.63 -11.15 4.60
CA GLU A 110 -8.19 -10.44 5.80
C GLU A 110 -6.72 -10.01 5.65
N PRO A 111 -6.40 -8.71 5.77
CA PRO A 111 -5.03 -8.25 5.62
C PRO A 111 -4.17 -8.66 6.81
N LYS A 112 -2.89 -8.91 6.56
CA LYS A 112 -1.93 -9.15 7.64
C LYS A 112 -1.63 -7.86 8.40
N ASN A 113 -1.67 -7.93 9.73
CA ASN A 113 -1.24 -6.85 10.63
C ASN A 113 0.25 -6.52 10.54
N THR A 114 1.07 -7.48 10.08
CA THR A 114 2.50 -7.29 9.89
C THR A 114 2.84 -7.12 8.43
N LYS A 115 3.77 -6.20 8.15
CA LYS A 115 4.38 -6.03 6.83
C LYS A 115 5.87 -5.77 6.95
N GLN A 116 6.64 -6.39 6.06
CA GLN A 116 8.05 -6.11 5.93
C GLN A 116 8.24 -4.85 5.06
N ILE A 117 8.86 -3.82 5.62
CA ILE A 117 9.09 -2.53 4.96
C ILE A 117 10.59 -2.36 4.73
N SER A 118 10.97 -2.04 3.49
CA SER A 118 12.35 -1.72 3.13
C SER A 118 12.60 -0.23 3.33
N THR A 119 13.64 0.10 4.09
CA THR A 119 14.09 1.47 4.34
C THR A 119 15.57 1.61 4.02
N SER A 120 16.07 2.84 3.90
CA SER A 120 17.51 3.11 3.68
C SER A 120 18.40 2.59 4.81
N LYS A 121 17.85 2.35 6.01
CA LYS A 121 18.54 1.81 7.18
C LYS A 121 18.48 0.28 7.25
N GLY A 122 17.69 -0.36 6.39
CA GLY A 122 17.47 -1.80 6.39
C GLY A 122 16.00 -2.17 6.33
N LEU A 123 15.73 -3.46 6.51
CA LEU A 123 14.37 -3.99 6.52
C LEU A 123 13.86 -4.06 7.95
N VAL A 124 12.60 -3.67 8.11
CA VAL A 124 11.91 -3.67 9.40
C VAL A 124 10.53 -4.28 9.23
N GLU A 125 10.14 -5.16 10.16
CA GLU A 125 8.76 -5.60 10.23
C GLU A 125 7.96 -4.54 10.97
N SER A 126 6.96 -3.97 10.29
CA SER A 126 6.00 -3.03 10.84
C SER A 126 4.76 -3.77 11.26
N TRP A 127 4.20 -3.43 12.42
CA TRP A 127 2.91 -3.94 12.90
C TRP A 127 1.96 -2.77 13.14
N ILE A 128 0.69 -2.92 12.74
CA ILE A 128 -0.39 -2.01 13.10
C ILE A 128 -1.59 -2.78 13.66
N PRO A 129 -2.50 -2.14 14.42
CA PRO A 129 -3.66 -2.82 14.96
C PRO A 129 -4.65 -3.27 13.87
N SER A 130 -5.37 -4.36 14.14
CA SER A 130 -6.20 -5.06 13.14
C SER A 130 -7.33 -4.20 12.60
N ALA A 131 -7.96 -3.38 13.45
CA ALA A 131 -9.02 -2.48 13.04
C ALA A 131 -8.57 -1.53 11.92
N GLN A 132 -7.40 -0.89 12.09
CA GLN A 132 -6.84 0.03 11.10
C GLN A 132 -6.29 -0.72 9.88
N ALA A 133 -5.70 -1.90 10.07
CA ALA A 133 -5.25 -2.73 8.95
C ALA A 133 -6.42 -3.11 8.03
N ASN A 134 -7.53 -3.57 8.62
CA ASN A 134 -8.74 -3.91 7.88
C ASN A 134 -9.37 -2.68 7.23
N ALA A 135 -9.50 -1.55 7.96
CA ALA A 135 -10.06 -0.32 7.39
C ALA A 135 -9.31 0.15 6.14
N LEU A 136 -7.97 0.18 6.17
CA LEU A 136 -7.14 0.60 5.04
C LEU A 136 -7.24 -0.37 3.85
N TYR A 137 -7.28 -1.68 4.11
CA TYR A 137 -7.50 -2.69 3.08
C TYR A 137 -8.88 -2.55 2.41
N GLN A 138 -9.94 -2.40 3.21
CA GLN A 138 -11.30 -2.23 2.71
C GLN A 138 -11.45 -0.93 1.91
N CYS A 139 -10.75 0.14 2.30
CA CYS A 139 -10.72 1.37 1.51
C CYS A 139 -10.16 1.13 0.10
N GLY A 140 -9.06 0.38 -0.01
CA GLY A 140 -8.50 -0.02 -1.31
C GLY A 140 -9.45 -0.89 -2.11
N LEU A 141 -10.03 -1.91 -1.48
CA LEU A 141 -10.96 -2.83 -2.11
C LEU A 141 -12.18 -2.10 -2.67
N ASN A 142 -12.81 -1.23 -1.87
CA ASN A 142 -13.95 -0.42 -2.29
C ASN A 142 -13.55 0.55 -3.41
N ALA A 143 -12.40 1.22 -3.30
CA ALA A 143 -11.93 2.15 -4.33
C ALA A 143 -11.74 1.49 -5.70
N SER A 144 -11.45 0.19 -5.75
CA SER A 144 -11.32 -0.55 -7.02
C SER A 144 -12.66 -0.89 -7.68
N GLN A 145 -13.76 -0.87 -6.92
CA GLN A 145 -15.09 -1.26 -7.36
C GLN A 145 -16.03 -0.06 -7.52
N THR A 146 -15.68 1.07 -6.90
CA THR A 146 -16.46 2.30 -6.86
C THR A 146 -15.86 3.35 -7.81
N PRO A 147 -16.69 4.03 -8.63
CA PRO A 147 -16.22 5.16 -9.44
C PRO A 147 -15.60 6.28 -8.58
N GLU A 148 -14.60 6.99 -9.12
CA GLU A 148 -13.88 8.06 -8.39
C GLU A 148 -14.81 9.16 -7.86
N SER A 149 -15.92 9.46 -8.56
CA SER A 149 -16.94 10.42 -8.13
C SER A 149 -17.59 10.08 -6.78
N GLU A 150 -17.54 8.81 -6.36
CA GLU A 150 -18.16 8.30 -5.14
C GLU A 150 -17.11 7.94 -4.07
N TRP A 151 -15.87 8.39 -4.21
CA TRP A 151 -14.79 8.11 -3.24
C TRP A 151 -14.89 8.90 -1.94
N ALA A 152 -15.76 9.89 -1.82
CA ALA A 152 -15.89 10.72 -0.61
C ALA A 152 -16.00 9.92 0.71
N PRO A 153 -16.91 8.94 0.87
CA PRO A 153 -16.97 8.11 2.08
C PRO A 153 -15.73 7.21 2.28
N ILE A 154 -15.10 6.77 1.19
CA ILE A 154 -13.88 5.92 1.23
C ILE A 154 -12.71 6.73 1.79
N ARG A 155 -12.56 7.99 1.33
CA ARG A 155 -11.55 8.91 1.82
C ARG A 155 -11.74 9.24 3.30
N ALA A 156 -12.96 9.51 3.74
CA ALA A 156 -13.25 9.76 5.15
C ALA A 156 -12.85 8.57 6.05
N SER A 157 -13.17 7.34 5.65
CA SER A 157 -12.76 6.12 6.37
C SER A 157 -11.23 5.95 6.41
N MET A 158 -10.56 6.24 5.29
CA MET A 158 -9.10 6.18 5.20
C MET A 158 -8.42 7.22 6.09
N ASP A 159 -8.97 8.43 6.13
CA ASP A 159 -8.46 9.52 6.96
C ASP A 159 -8.66 9.25 8.44
N GLU A 160 -9.80 8.68 8.85
CA GLU A 160 -10.02 8.24 10.22
C GLU A 160 -9.00 7.17 10.65
N ALA A 161 -8.78 6.15 9.81
CA ALA A 161 -7.80 5.10 10.08
C ALA A 161 -6.37 5.65 10.15
N GLY A 162 -5.99 6.52 9.21
CA GLY A 162 -4.68 7.18 9.17
C GLY A 162 -4.45 8.08 10.37
N GLN A 163 -5.43 8.93 10.71
CA GLN A 163 -5.36 9.85 11.85
C GLN A 163 -5.21 9.10 13.17
N PHE A 164 -5.90 7.98 13.35
CA PHE A 164 -5.72 7.13 14.52
C PHE A 164 -4.26 6.65 14.63
N LEU A 165 -3.67 6.12 13.56
CA LEU A 165 -2.31 5.59 13.58
C LEU A 165 -1.26 6.68 13.84
N LEU A 166 -1.38 7.82 13.14
CA LEU A 166 -0.44 8.94 13.25
C LEU A 166 -0.50 9.54 14.66
N THR A 167 -1.70 9.80 15.18
CA THR A 167 -1.89 10.35 16.53
C THR A 167 -1.33 9.42 17.60
N LYS A 168 -1.60 8.11 17.51
CA LYS A 168 -1.12 7.13 18.49
C LYS A 168 0.40 7.02 18.54
N THR A 169 1.06 7.24 17.40
CA THR A 169 2.51 7.11 17.26
C THR A 169 3.23 8.46 17.35
N GLN A 170 2.50 9.51 17.74
CA GLN A 170 2.99 10.88 17.89
C GLN A 170 3.64 11.43 16.62
N GLN A 171 3.05 11.09 15.47
CA GLN A 171 3.46 11.54 14.14
C GLN A 171 2.61 12.73 13.71
N ASP A 172 3.12 13.49 12.73
CA ASP A 172 2.35 14.57 12.12
C ASP A 172 1.09 14.01 11.42
N ALA A 173 -0.07 14.54 11.80
CA ALA A 173 -1.38 14.18 11.26
C ALA A 173 -2.07 15.39 10.60
N SER A 174 -1.29 16.38 10.17
CA SER A 174 -1.79 17.64 9.61
C SER A 174 -2.38 17.47 8.21
N SER A 175 -1.92 16.48 7.45
CA SER A 175 -2.44 16.15 6.13
C SER A 175 -3.29 14.88 6.19
N PRO A 176 -4.48 14.86 5.57
CA PRO A 176 -5.27 13.64 5.46
C PRO A 176 -4.54 12.60 4.59
N LEU A 177 -4.74 11.33 4.90
CA LEU A 177 -4.07 10.22 4.20
C LEU A 177 -4.61 10.07 2.77
N SER A 178 -5.88 10.42 2.56
CA SER A 178 -6.57 10.36 1.29
C SER A 178 -6.01 11.32 0.23
N ASP A 179 -5.44 12.46 0.63
CA ASP A 179 -4.77 13.40 -0.29
C ASP A 179 -3.60 12.75 -1.02
N TRP A 180 -2.93 11.80 -0.38
CA TRP A 180 -1.78 11.11 -0.95
C TRP A 180 -2.16 9.82 -1.68
N LEU A 181 -3.02 8.99 -1.10
CA LEU A 181 -3.37 7.67 -1.65
C LEU A 181 -4.51 7.69 -2.67
N MET A 182 -5.37 8.71 -2.61
CA MET A 182 -6.56 8.85 -3.45
C MET A 182 -6.68 10.29 -4.00
N PRO A 183 -5.65 10.84 -4.68
CA PRO A 183 -5.69 12.21 -5.18
C PRO A 183 -6.89 12.42 -6.10
N SER A 184 -7.66 13.49 -5.87
CA SER A 184 -8.78 13.83 -6.75
C SER A 184 -8.26 14.32 -8.09
N SER A 185 -8.78 13.80 -9.19
CA SER A 185 -8.58 14.38 -10.52
C SER A 185 -8.96 15.88 -10.56
N ALA A 186 -9.91 16.31 -9.73
CA ALA A 186 -10.33 17.71 -9.60
C ALA A 186 -9.27 18.66 -8.96
N LEU A 187 -8.34 18.14 -8.14
CA LEU A 187 -7.27 18.94 -7.50
C LEU A 187 -6.02 19.05 -8.39
N ASN A 188 -5.85 18.15 -9.36
CA ASN A 188 -4.76 18.17 -10.34
C ASN A 188 -5.09 18.98 -11.61
N ALA A 189 -6.30 19.53 -11.71
CA ALA A 189 -6.59 20.58 -12.67
C ALA A 189 -5.87 21.85 -12.20
N ALA A 190 -4.61 22.01 -12.61
CA ALA A 190 -3.89 23.26 -12.51
C ALA A 190 -4.81 24.41 -12.99
N PRO A 191 -4.71 25.61 -12.40
CA PRO A 191 -5.45 26.76 -12.91
C PRO A 191 -4.93 27.00 -14.33
N SER A 192 -5.71 26.57 -15.33
CA SER A 192 -5.63 27.13 -16.66
C SER A 192 -5.70 28.64 -16.44
N PHE A 193 -4.58 29.33 -16.62
CA PHE A 193 -4.54 30.77 -16.67
C PHE A 193 -5.70 31.17 -17.56
N VAL A 194 -6.72 31.82 -16.98
CA VAL A 194 -7.75 32.47 -17.74
C VAL A 194 -7.02 33.60 -18.44
N THR A 195 -6.53 33.34 -19.65
CA THR A 195 -6.14 34.39 -20.58
C THR A 195 -7.43 35.12 -20.91
N ALA A 196 -7.65 36.18 -20.13
CA ALA A 196 -8.57 37.24 -20.46
C ALA A 196 -8.08 37.89 -21.75
N ASP A 197 -8.47 37.35 -22.90
CA ASP A 197 -8.54 38.13 -24.12
C ASP A 197 -9.47 37.47 -25.14
N LEU A 198 -10.73 37.87 -25.09
CA LEU A 198 -11.67 37.80 -26.21
C LEU A 198 -12.65 38.97 -26.05
N VAL A 199 -12.09 40.18 -26.11
CA VAL A 199 -12.89 41.36 -26.44
C VAL A 199 -13.16 41.29 -27.94
N LEU A 200 -14.33 40.79 -28.31
CA LEU A 200 -14.91 40.98 -29.64
C LEU A 200 -15.14 42.49 -29.84
N PRO A 201 -14.57 43.13 -30.90
CA PRO A 201 -14.96 44.49 -31.23
C PRO A 201 -16.39 44.48 -31.79
N VAL A 202 -17.30 45.13 -31.06
CA VAL A 202 -18.63 45.51 -31.54
C VAL A 202 -18.46 46.38 -32.78
N GLN A 203 -18.84 45.87 -33.94
CA GLN A 203 -18.99 46.69 -35.14
C GLN A 203 -20.35 47.39 -35.07
N VAL A 204 -20.30 48.71 -34.94
CA VAL A 204 -21.46 49.60 -35.05
C VAL A 204 -21.76 49.81 -36.55
N PRO A 205 -23.00 49.59 -37.02
CA PRO A 205 -23.37 49.91 -38.38
C PRO A 205 -23.54 51.42 -38.53
N VAL A 206 -22.84 52.02 -39.49
CA VAL A 206 -23.05 53.42 -39.89
C VAL A 206 -23.96 53.40 -41.11
N ASP A 207 -25.27 53.57 -40.86
CA ASP A 207 -26.26 53.87 -41.89
C ASP A 207 -26.56 55.38 -41.82
N GLU A 208 -26.06 56.07 -42.84
CA GLU A 208 -26.71 57.12 -43.63
C GLU A 208 -27.91 57.90 -43.00
N ALA A 209 -27.74 59.22 -42.81
CA ALA A 209 -28.61 60.24 -43.44
C ALA A 209 -28.43 61.67 -42.86
N ALA A 210 -28.47 62.65 -43.78
CA ALA A 210 -28.89 64.04 -43.63
C ALA A 210 -27.89 65.10 -43.09
N ARG A 211 -27.10 65.69 -44.00
CA ARG A 211 -27.32 67.06 -44.54
C ARG A 211 -26.24 67.46 -45.53
#